data_AF-A0A374EDN4-F1
#
_entry.id   AF-A0A374EDN4-F1
#
_cell.length_a   1.000
_cell.length_b   1.000
_cell.length_c   1.000
_cell.angle_alpha   90.00
_cell.angle_beta   90.00
_cell.angle_gamma   90.00
#
_symmetry.space_group_name_H-M   'P 1'
#
loop_
_entity.id
_entity.type
_entity.pdbx_description
1 polymer ?
#
loop_
_entity_poly.entity_id
_entity_poly.type
_entity_poly.pdbx_seq_one_letter_code
_entity_poly.pdbx_strand_id
1 'polypeptide(L)'
;MDEKYQVELSVLLESLEYCSDVESDGYYIVRGSNKIIAYGEDLSEEYLGEDAVWKFLQSNECIKLPTLHEIEDASPNWNRDITFKYIDEMINDTKQKKLLTKAYKSIFGNRILHAFPGSSKFCAELAKLGRMDEWNLFIKEKYEAHQLEFAKKWCKDNNVKIITEADI
;
A
#
# COMPACT_ATOMS: atom_id res chain seq x y z
N MET A 1 19.65 19.72 5.38
CA MET A 1 19.13 19.21 6.67
C MET A 1 19.77 17.87 6.86
N ASP A 2 20.40 17.60 8.00
CA ASP A 2 20.83 16.24 8.30
C ASP A 2 19.57 15.37 8.43
N GLU A 3 19.52 14.30 7.64
CA GLU A 3 18.38 13.38 7.62
C GLU A 3 18.23 12.74 9.01
N LYS A 4 17.02 12.78 9.57
CA LYS A 4 16.78 12.47 10.99
C LYS A 4 16.59 10.97 11.24
N TYR A 5 16.19 10.24 10.21
CA TYR A 5 15.94 8.79 10.22
C TYR A 5 16.42 8.15 8.92
N GLN A 6 16.69 6.85 8.95
CA GLN A 6 16.99 6.04 7.76
C GLN A 6 16.17 4.74 7.79
N VAL A 7 15.73 4.27 6.64
CA VAL A 7 15.00 3.00 6.49
C VAL A 7 15.31 2.34 5.15
N GLU A 8 15.47 1.02 5.15
CA GLU A 8 15.58 0.25 3.91
C GLU A 8 14.27 0.27 3.15
N LEU A 9 14.35 0.37 1.82
CA LEU A 9 13.16 0.35 0.97
C LEU A 9 12.33 -0.94 1.14
N SER A 10 12.99 -2.08 1.33
CA SER A 10 12.36 -3.39 1.59
C SER A 10 11.45 -3.33 2.81
N VAL A 11 11.95 -2.84 3.95
CA VAL A 11 11.20 -2.70 5.20
C VAL A 11 10.05 -1.70 5.06
N LEU A 12 10.26 -0.61 4.32
CA LEU A 12 9.22 0.37 4.06
C LEU A 12 8.07 -0.20 3.23
N LEU A 13 8.38 -1.01 2.21
CA LEU A 13 7.37 -1.69 1.39
C LEU A 13 6.67 -2.80 2.18
N GLU A 14 7.39 -3.55 3.01
CA GLU A 14 6.81 -4.55 3.91
C GLU A 14 5.78 -3.92 4.86
N SER A 15 6.07 -2.74 5.41
CA SER A 15 5.11 -1.98 6.23
C SER A 15 3.83 -1.61 5.47
N LEU A 16 3.93 -1.30 4.17
CA LEU A 16 2.77 -0.96 3.33
C LEU A 16 1.98 -2.20 2.86
N GLU A 17 2.54 -3.39 2.97
CA GLU A 17 1.90 -4.65 2.59
C GLU A 17 1.29 -5.40 3.78
N TYR A 18 1.98 -5.39 4.93
CA TYR A 18 1.69 -6.27 6.06
C TYR A 18 1.11 -5.57 7.29
N CYS A 19 1.20 -4.24 7.40
CA CYS A 19 0.59 -3.53 8.54
C CYS A 19 -0.87 -3.19 8.26
N SER A 20 -1.77 -3.87 8.98
CA SER A 20 -3.18 -3.52 9.08
C SER A 20 -3.40 -2.38 10.10
N ASP A 21 -4.59 -1.79 10.09
CA ASP A 21 -4.87 -0.50 10.75
C ASP A 21 -4.54 -0.47 12.26
N VAL A 22 -4.21 0.76 12.68
CA VAL A 22 -3.73 1.24 13.96
C VAL A 22 -4.34 0.51 15.17
N GLU A 23 -3.58 -0.40 15.77
CA GLU A 23 -3.47 -0.61 17.23
C GLU A 23 -2.51 -1.76 17.58
N SER A 24 -2.39 -2.79 16.74
CA SER A 24 -1.58 -3.99 17.02
C SER A 24 -0.36 -4.20 16.12
N ASP A 25 -0.39 -3.80 14.84
CA ASP A 25 0.67 -4.10 13.87
C ASP A 25 1.38 -2.85 13.31
N GLY A 26 2.70 -2.74 13.46
CA GLY A 26 3.45 -1.61 12.90
C GLY A 26 4.96 -1.65 13.06
N TYR A 27 5.68 -1.06 12.09
CA TYR A 27 7.12 -0.83 12.16
C TYR A 27 7.41 0.59 12.65
N TYR A 28 8.41 0.73 13.52
CA TYR A 28 8.86 2.01 14.05
C TYR A 28 10.36 2.19 13.84
N ILE A 29 10.77 3.37 13.39
CA ILE A 29 12.19 3.76 13.34
C ILE A 29 12.55 4.52 14.62
N VAL A 30 13.55 4.05 15.35
CA VAL A 30 14.10 4.73 16.53
C VAL A 30 15.10 5.81 16.10
N ARG A 31 14.93 7.05 16.59
CA ARG A 31 15.84 8.16 16.28
C ARG A 31 17.25 7.88 16.79
N GLY A 32 18.26 8.18 15.97
CA GLY A 32 19.68 8.11 16.34
C GLY A 32 20.32 6.73 16.17
N SER A 33 19.55 5.64 16.28
CA SER A 33 20.03 4.28 15.97
C SER A 33 19.52 3.73 14.65
N ASN A 34 18.43 4.30 14.11
CA ASN A 34 17.69 3.78 12.95
C ASN A 34 17.26 2.31 13.11
N LYS A 35 17.26 1.79 14.34
CA LYS A 35 16.79 0.44 14.62
C LYS A 35 15.30 0.37 14.29
N ILE A 36 14.92 -0.62 13.50
CA ILE A 36 13.53 -0.94 13.22
C ILE A 36 12.99 -1.83 14.33
N ILE A 37 11.81 -1.48 14.83
CA ILE A 37 11.06 -2.28 15.80
C ILE A 37 9.72 -2.58 15.16
N ALA A 38 9.46 -3.87 14.94
CA ALA A 38 8.12 -4.34 14.63
C ALA A 38 7.33 -4.54 15.94
N TYR A 39 6.02 -4.45 15.85
CA TYR A 39 5.04 -4.81 16.88
C TYR A 39 3.87 -5.44 16.14
N GLY A 40 3.30 -6.53 16.66
CA GLY A 40 2.24 -7.27 15.99
C GLY A 40 1.50 -8.28 16.87
N GLU A 41 0.23 -8.56 16.56
CA GLU A 41 -0.64 -9.47 17.33
C GLU A 41 -0.33 -10.98 17.10
N ASP A 42 0.40 -11.35 16.04
CA ASP A 42 0.46 -12.76 15.60
C ASP A 42 1.86 -13.28 15.20
N LEU A 43 2.92 -12.97 15.96
CA LEU A 43 4.28 -13.51 15.69
C LEU A 43 5.00 -14.00 16.97
N SER A 44 5.55 -15.21 16.87
CA SER A 44 6.07 -16.13 17.90
C SER A 44 7.14 -15.59 18.88
N GLU A 45 7.00 -16.02 20.15
CA GLU A 45 7.95 -16.22 21.28
C GLU A 45 9.07 -15.19 21.62
N GLU A 46 9.43 -14.24 20.75
CA GLU A 46 10.59 -13.33 20.95
C GLU A 46 10.21 -11.83 21.00
N TYR A 47 9.04 -11.50 21.57
CA TYR A 47 8.58 -10.10 21.64
C TYR A 47 8.52 -9.52 23.06
N LEU A 48 8.83 -8.22 23.16
CA LEU A 48 8.54 -7.39 24.32
C LEU A 48 7.01 -7.29 24.46
N GLY A 49 6.46 -7.54 25.65
CA GLY A 49 5.02 -7.38 25.90
C GLY A 49 4.55 -5.97 25.54
N GLU A 50 3.28 -5.83 25.14
CA GLU A 50 2.64 -4.58 24.70
C GLU A 50 2.99 -3.37 25.59
N ASP A 51 2.86 -3.50 26.92
CA ASP A 51 3.24 -2.46 27.88
C ASP A 51 4.72 -2.03 27.80
N ALA A 52 5.61 -2.98 27.50
CA ALA A 52 7.04 -2.71 27.36
C ALA A 52 7.35 -2.01 26.03
N VAL A 53 6.63 -2.34 24.95
CA VAL A 53 6.72 -1.63 23.67
C VAL A 53 6.22 -0.20 23.82
N TRP A 54 5.06 0.01 24.43
CA TRP A 54 4.55 1.36 24.67
C TRP A 54 5.47 2.20 25.56
N LYS A 55 5.98 1.62 26.66
CA LYS A 55 7.00 2.29 27.48
C LYS A 55 8.27 2.59 26.69
N PHE A 56 8.71 1.68 25.82
CA PHE A 56 9.86 1.90 24.95
C PHE A 56 9.61 3.05 23.98
N LEU A 57 8.46 3.06 23.29
CA LEU A 57 8.07 4.11 22.34
C LEU A 57 7.87 5.46 23.02
N GLN A 58 7.40 5.50 24.28
CA GLN A 58 7.31 6.75 25.06
C GLN A 58 8.68 7.24 25.54
N SER A 59 9.61 6.32 25.80
CA SER A 59 10.95 6.65 26.31
C SER A 59 11.95 6.98 25.20
N ASN A 60 11.61 6.69 23.94
CA ASN A 60 12.45 6.93 22.77
C ASN A 60 11.71 7.81 21.77
N GLU A 61 12.45 8.62 21.03
CA GLU A 61 11.86 9.35 19.92
C GLU A 61 11.76 8.44 18.69
N CYS A 62 10.54 8.00 18.37
CA CYS A 62 10.28 7.07 17.27
C CYS A 62 9.38 7.71 16.20
N ILE A 63 9.44 7.18 14.98
CA ILE A 63 8.44 7.45 13.94
C ILE A 63 7.85 6.14 13.44
N LYS A 64 6.52 6.07 13.34
CA LYS A 64 5.80 4.92 12.77
C LYS A 64 5.94 4.93 11.25
N LEU A 65 6.30 3.81 10.64
CA LEU A 65 6.25 3.64 9.19
C LEU A 65 4.80 3.62 8.71
N PRO A 66 4.56 4.06 7.46
CA PRO A 66 3.21 4.13 6.94
C PRO A 66 2.59 2.73 6.75
N THR A 67 1.27 2.65 6.85
CA THR A 67 0.49 1.41 6.66
C THR A 67 -0.24 1.36 5.32
N LEU A 68 -0.78 0.18 5.00
CA LEU A 68 -1.70 0.01 3.87
C LEU A 68 -2.94 0.91 3.98
N HIS A 69 -3.44 1.13 5.19
CA HIS A 69 -4.63 1.96 5.37
C HIS A 69 -4.34 3.43 5.05
N GLU A 70 -3.17 3.93 5.43
CA GLU A 70 -2.77 5.33 5.16
C GLU A 70 -2.58 5.61 3.66
N ILE A 71 -2.13 4.63 2.87
CA ILE A 71 -2.08 4.78 1.40
C ILE A 71 -3.49 4.78 0.80
N GLU A 72 -4.39 3.91 1.28
CA GLU A 72 -5.80 3.89 0.85
C GLU A 72 -6.51 5.21 1.17
N ASP A 73 -6.32 5.75 2.38
CA ASP A 73 -6.90 7.02 2.83
C ASP A 73 -6.34 8.23 2.08
N ALA A 74 -5.05 8.20 1.71
CA ALA A 74 -4.45 9.24 0.91
C ALA A 74 -4.99 9.25 -0.53
N SER A 75 -5.42 8.09 -1.05
CA SER A 75 -5.84 7.92 -2.44
C SER A 75 -7.11 7.07 -2.59
N PRO A 76 -8.25 7.48 -2.00
CA PRO A 76 -9.45 6.63 -1.87
C PRO A 76 -10.14 6.31 -3.19
N ASN A 77 -9.77 7.02 -4.27
CA ASN A 77 -10.29 6.79 -5.62
C ASN A 77 -9.28 6.11 -6.56
N TRP A 78 -8.09 5.75 -6.09
CA TRP A 78 -7.01 5.25 -6.95
C TRP A 78 -7.44 4.00 -7.74
N ASN A 79 -8.06 3.03 -7.05
CA ASN A 79 -8.59 1.81 -7.68
C ASN A 79 -9.60 2.11 -8.80
N ARG A 80 -10.42 3.14 -8.64
CA ARG A 80 -11.38 3.58 -9.68
C ARG A 80 -10.66 4.15 -10.88
N ASP A 81 -9.78 5.11 -10.61
CA ASP A 81 -9.13 5.90 -11.64
C ASP A 81 -8.20 5.02 -12.47
N ILE A 82 -7.49 4.07 -11.84
CA ILE A 82 -6.63 3.12 -12.54
C ILE A 82 -7.42 2.09 -13.37
N THR A 83 -8.58 1.66 -12.88
CA THR A 83 -9.44 0.74 -13.65
C THR A 83 -10.00 1.43 -14.90
N PHE A 84 -10.43 2.69 -14.79
CA PHE A 84 -10.88 3.45 -15.95
C PHE A 84 -9.73 3.72 -16.93
N LYS A 85 -8.54 4.03 -16.42
CA LYS A 85 -7.33 4.15 -17.25
C LYS A 85 -7.06 2.88 -18.04
N TYR A 86 -7.11 1.71 -17.41
CA TYR A 86 -6.96 0.43 -18.11
C TYR A 86 -8.00 0.27 -19.23
N ILE A 87 -9.28 0.53 -18.93
CA ILE A 87 -10.35 0.41 -19.93
C ILE A 87 -10.09 1.37 -21.10
N ASP A 88 -9.63 2.58 -20.84
CA ASP A 88 -9.43 3.59 -21.88
C ASP A 88 -8.18 3.34 -22.73
N GLU A 89 -7.09 2.90 -22.11
CA GLU A 89 -5.79 2.72 -22.78
C GLU A 89 -5.65 1.33 -23.41
N MET A 90 -6.18 0.29 -22.77
CA MET A 90 -5.90 -1.10 -23.16
C MET A 90 -7.02 -1.74 -23.99
N ILE A 91 -8.26 -1.24 -23.90
CA ILE A 91 -9.40 -1.79 -24.67
C ILE A 91 -9.60 -0.92 -25.90
N ASN A 92 -9.56 -1.49 -27.11
CA ASN A 92 -9.76 -0.69 -28.33
C ASN A 92 -11.23 -0.64 -28.78
N ASP A 93 -11.99 -1.71 -28.54
CA ASP A 93 -13.37 -1.79 -29.00
C ASP A 93 -14.32 -0.91 -28.14
N THR A 94 -15.05 -0.02 -28.80
CA THR A 94 -15.93 0.94 -28.11
C THR A 94 -17.11 0.28 -27.41
N LYS A 95 -17.62 -0.86 -27.91
CA LYS A 95 -18.71 -1.59 -27.24
C LYS A 95 -18.20 -2.26 -25.98
N GLN A 96 -17.02 -2.88 -26.03
CA GLN A 96 -16.34 -3.49 -24.89
C GLN A 96 -15.98 -2.44 -23.83
N LYS A 97 -15.44 -1.27 -24.22
CA LYS A 97 -15.22 -0.16 -23.28
C LYS A 97 -16.48 0.20 -22.49
N LYS A 98 -17.60 0.38 -23.19
CA LYS A 98 -18.90 0.71 -22.57
C LYS A 98 -19.37 -0.41 -21.64
N LEU A 99 -19.21 -1.67 -22.04
CA LEU A 99 -19.60 -2.83 -21.24
C LEU A 99 -18.78 -2.93 -19.95
N LEU A 100 -17.45 -2.87 -20.05
CA LEU A 100 -16.53 -2.95 -18.91
C LEU A 100 -16.72 -1.76 -17.95
N THR A 101 -16.87 -0.55 -18.50
CA THR A 101 -17.18 0.65 -17.70
C THR A 101 -18.48 0.48 -16.92
N LYS A 102 -19.52 -0.07 -17.55
CA LYS A 102 -20.81 -0.34 -16.89
C LYS A 102 -20.68 -1.44 -15.83
N ALA A 103 -19.94 -2.51 -16.12
CA ALA A 103 -19.68 -3.60 -15.18
C ALA A 103 -18.97 -3.08 -13.92
N TYR A 104 -17.93 -2.26 -14.10
CA TYR A 104 -17.20 -1.65 -12.99
C TYR A 104 -18.02 -0.62 -12.21
N LYS A 105 -18.79 0.24 -12.91
CA LYS A 105 -19.63 1.25 -12.24
C LYS A 105 -20.71 0.67 -11.32
N SER A 106 -21.10 -0.59 -11.52
CA SER A 106 -22.10 -1.26 -10.68
C SER A 106 -21.65 -1.46 -9.21
N ILE A 107 -20.38 -1.22 -8.88
CA ILE A 107 -19.80 -1.32 -7.52
C ILE A 107 -20.05 -0.06 -6.68
N PHE A 108 -20.01 1.12 -7.30
CA PHE A 108 -20.08 2.40 -6.58
C PHE A 108 -21.45 2.69 -5.97
N GLY A 109 -22.48 1.95 -6.40
CA GLY A 109 -23.79 1.97 -5.73
C GLY A 109 -23.78 1.34 -4.33
N ASN A 110 -22.77 0.51 -4.01
CA ASN A 110 -22.75 -0.34 -2.81
C ASN A 110 -21.64 0.00 -1.79
N ARG A 111 -20.93 1.14 -1.93
CA ARG A 111 -19.87 1.60 -0.99
C ARG A 111 -18.78 0.55 -0.65
N ILE A 112 -18.42 -0.31 -1.60
CA ILE A 112 -17.29 -1.23 -1.39
C ILE A 112 -16.01 -0.50 -1.83
N LEU A 113 -15.33 0.12 -0.87
CA LEU A 113 -14.05 0.85 -1.06
C LEU A 113 -12.84 -0.09 -1.28
N HIS A 114 -12.94 -1.36 -0.89
CA HIS A 114 -11.78 -2.26 -0.74
C HIS A 114 -11.67 -3.39 -1.78
N ALA A 115 -12.41 -3.36 -2.88
CA ALA A 115 -12.39 -4.49 -3.82
C ALA A 115 -11.18 -4.42 -4.77
N PHE A 116 -9.98 -4.68 -4.26
CA PHE A 116 -8.89 -5.23 -5.05
C PHE A 116 -9.19 -6.73 -5.26
N PRO A 117 -9.20 -7.28 -6.50
CA PRO A 117 -8.70 -6.76 -7.77
C PRO A 117 -9.82 -6.37 -8.77
N GLY A 118 -10.71 -5.43 -8.40
CA GLY A 118 -11.89 -5.03 -9.16
C GLY A 118 -13.16 -5.79 -8.75
N SER A 119 -14.32 -5.45 -9.32
CA SER A 119 -15.51 -6.28 -9.05
C SER A 119 -15.44 -7.63 -9.70
N SER A 120 -16.07 -8.60 -9.04
CA SER A 120 -16.47 -9.88 -9.64
C SER A 120 -17.13 -9.72 -11.01
N LYS A 121 -17.97 -8.70 -11.23
CA LYS A 121 -18.59 -8.43 -12.54
C LYS A 121 -17.61 -7.91 -13.58
N PHE A 122 -16.74 -6.97 -13.22
CA PHE A 122 -15.69 -6.49 -14.13
C PHE A 122 -14.76 -7.64 -14.52
N CYS A 123 -14.26 -8.41 -13.54
CA CYS A 123 -13.40 -9.55 -13.78
C CYS A 123 -14.09 -10.62 -14.63
N ALA A 124 -15.39 -10.88 -14.43
CA ALA A 124 -16.15 -11.80 -15.27
C ALA A 124 -16.26 -11.33 -16.73
N GLU A 125 -16.57 -10.05 -16.96
CA GLU A 125 -16.60 -9.50 -18.32
C GLU A 125 -15.22 -9.49 -18.97
N LEU A 126 -14.17 -9.19 -18.21
CA LEU A 126 -12.80 -9.21 -18.71
C LEU A 126 -12.30 -10.64 -19.01
N ALA A 127 -12.69 -11.63 -18.22
CA ALA A 127 -12.42 -13.03 -18.46
C ALA A 127 -13.05 -13.54 -19.76
N LYS A 128 -14.26 -13.08 -20.10
CA LYS A 128 -14.89 -13.37 -21.41
C LYS A 128 -14.07 -12.83 -22.59
N LEU A 129 -13.27 -11.79 -22.36
CA LEU A 129 -12.36 -11.22 -23.36
C LEU A 129 -10.98 -11.90 -23.36
N GLY A 130 -10.71 -12.83 -22.43
CA GLY A 130 -9.41 -13.49 -22.31
C GLY A 130 -8.28 -12.57 -21.85
N ARG A 131 -8.59 -11.48 -21.13
CA ARG A 131 -7.59 -10.44 -20.75
C ARG A 131 -7.27 -10.39 -19.26
N MET A 132 -7.63 -11.43 -18.50
CA MET A 132 -7.39 -11.45 -17.05
C MET A 132 -5.90 -11.37 -16.70
N ASP A 133 -5.03 -12.06 -17.42
CA ASP A 133 -3.59 -12.04 -17.15
C ASP A 133 -2.98 -10.66 -17.40
N GLU A 134 -3.41 -9.99 -18.47
CA GLU A 134 -3.00 -8.62 -18.79
C GLU A 134 -3.46 -7.62 -17.72
N TRP A 135 -4.69 -7.77 -17.23
CA TRP A 135 -5.20 -6.96 -16.12
C TRP A 135 -4.47 -7.20 -14.82
N ASN A 136 -4.22 -8.46 -14.47
CA ASN A 136 -3.51 -8.81 -13.24
C ASN A 136 -2.08 -8.25 -13.25
N LEU A 137 -1.39 -8.33 -14.38
CA LEU A 137 -0.07 -7.73 -14.54
C LEU A 137 -0.14 -6.20 -14.46
N PHE A 138 -1.06 -5.58 -15.21
CA PHE A 138 -1.23 -4.13 -15.22
C PHE A 138 -1.53 -3.58 -13.82
N ILE A 139 -2.49 -4.17 -13.11
CA ILE A 139 -2.90 -3.67 -11.80
C ILE A 139 -1.78 -3.86 -10.78
N LYS A 140 -1.03 -4.97 -10.84
CA LYS A 140 0.14 -5.21 -10.00
C LYS A 140 1.21 -4.13 -10.20
N GLU A 141 1.64 -3.90 -11.44
CA GLU A 141 2.67 -2.90 -11.76
C GLU A 141 2.25 -1.49 -11.34
N LYS A 142 0.98 -1.14 -11.56
CA LYS A 142 0.46 0.18 -11.17
C LYS A 142 0.38 0.34 -9.66
N TYR A 143 0.01 -0.71 -8.96
CA TYR A 143 -0.11 -0.70 -7.50
C TYR A 143 1.26 -0.60 -6.82
N GLU A 144 2.25 -1.39 -7.27
CA GLU A 144 3.63 -1.29 -6.78
C GLU A 144 4.20 0.12 -7.02
N ALA A 145 3.95 0.71 -8.19
CA ALA A 145 4.35 2.09 -8.46
C ALA A 145 3.66 3.10 -7.56
N HIS A 146 2.37 2.90 -7.26
CA HIS A 146 1.61 3.77 -6.36
C HIS A 146 2.13 3.70 -4.92
N GLN A 147 2.41 2.49 -4.41
CA GLN A 147 3.05 2.27 -3.11
C GLN A 147 4.40 2.97 -3.03
N LEU A 148 5.24 2.83 -4.08
CA LEU A 148 6.55 3.47 -4.12
C LEU A 148 6.47 5.00 -4.16
N GLU A 149 5.53 5.58 -4.92
CA GLU A 149 5.29 7.02 -4.94
C GLU A 149 4.85 7.55 -3.58
N PHE A 150 3.92 6.84 -2.93
CA PHE A 150 3.45 7.18 -1.59
C PHE A 150 4.59 7.09 -0.56
N ALA A 151 5.33 5.99 -0.53
CA ALA A 151 6.51 5.78 0.31
C ALA A 151 7.53 6.93 0.18
N LYS A 152 7.91 7.28 -1.05
CA LYS A 152 8.88 8.37 -1.31
C LYS A 152 8.38 9.72 -0.79
N LYS A 153 7.09 10.02 -1.00
CA LYS A 153 6.48 11.25 -0.50
C LYS A 153 6.47 11.26 1.03
N TRP A 154 6.03 10.17 1.65
CA TRP A 154 5.99 10.03 3.10
C TRP A 154 7.40 10.22 3.72
N CYS A 155 8.43 9.58 3.15
CA CYS A 155 9.80 9.72 3.62
C CYS A 155 10.29 11.17 3.55
N LYS A 156 10.01 11.86 2.43
CA LYS A 156 10.36 13.27 2.26
C LYS A 156 9.66 14.17 3.29
N ASP A 157 8.36 13.97 3.48
CA ASP A 157 7.55 14.78 4.39
C ASP A 157 7.93 14.55 5.87
N ASN A 158 8.52 13.40 6.18
CA ASN A 158 8.94 13.01 7.54
C ASN A 158 10.46 13.06 7.80
N ASN A 159 11.25 13.61 6.86
CA ASN A 159 12.71 13.67 6.95
C ASN A 159 13.39 12.30 7.21
N VAL A 160 12.89 11.28 6.51
CA VAL A 160 13.41 9.92 6.51
C VAL A 160 14.17 9.67 5.21
N LYS A 161 15.41 9.22 5.30
CA LYS A 161 16.18 8.76 4.14
C LYS A 161 15.82 7.32 3.79
N ILE A 162 15.53 7.07 2.52
CA ILE A 162 15.46 5.70 2.00
C ILE A 162 16.89 5.26 1.69
N ILE A 163 17.32 4.15 2.29
CA ILE A 163 18.57 3.47 1.94
C ILE A 163 18.28 2.25 1.08
N THR A 164 19.16 1.99 0.13
CA THR A 164 19.17 0.80 -0.71
C THR A 164 20.34 -0.09 -0.31
N GLU A 165 20.38 -1.36 -0.77
CA GLU A 165 21.54 -2.24 -0.55
C GLU A 165 22.87 -1.63 -1.04
N ALA A 166 22.83 -0.68 -1.98
CA ALA A 166 24.01 0.03 -2.46
C ALA A 166 24.50 1.15 -1.52
N ASP A 167 23.70 1.51 -0.51
CA ASP A 167 24.00 2.54 0.49
C ASP A 167 24.52 1.95 1.82
N ILE A 168 24.58 0.61 1.94
CA ILE A 168 25.03 -0.17 3.11
C ILE A 168 26.44 -0.68 2.87
#